data_AF-A0A7C7TVK0-F1
#
_entry.id   AF-A0A7C7TVK0-F1
#
_cell.length_a   1.000
_cell.length_b   1.000
_cell.length_c   1.000
_cell.angle_alpha   90.00
_cell.angle_beta   90.00
_cell.angle_gamma   90.00
#
_symmetry.space_group_name_H-M   'P 1'
#
loop_
_entity.id
_entity.type
_entity.pdbx_description
1 polymer ?
#
loop_
_entity_poly.entity_id
_entity_poly.type
_entity_poly.pdbx_seq_one_letter_code
_entity_poly.pdbx_strand_id
1 'polypeptide(L)'
;MTLQTLIVLAQFVAALGVISSVVYLAIQVRQNAKITKAQFGHSLTSRLYERYFLAAKDQEFSRFLAKNWSTDELEDYEYWRITLWINTCLVDIFDTYDQYKYGLVDITHLNMRMNLLKAGLMKTRMGRPTWEFWKVNRTPEFIEWFETEIYGGPLKDTDPEESAWQDLNMKRD
;
A
#
# COMPACT_ATOMS: atom_id res chain seq x y z
N MET A 1 23.05 -56.25 -29.39
CA MET A 1 23.28 -54.84 -28.99
C MET A 1 24.68 -54.71 -28.44
N THR A 2 25.47 -53.72 -28.85
CA THR A 2 26.80 -53.47 -28.28
C THR A 2 26.67 -52.54 -27.06
N LEU A 3 27.67 -52.58 -26.16
CA LEU A 3 27.72 -51.73 -24.97
C LEU A 3 27.61 -50.21 -25.32
N GLN A 4 28.21 -49.81 -26.45
CA GLN A 4 28.11 -48.44 -26.95
C GLN A 4 26.65 -48.04 -27.29
N THR A 5 25.86 -48.93 -27.90
CA THR A 5 24.45 -48.65 -28.20
C THR A 5 23.63 -48.40 -26.93
N LEU A 6 23.90 -49.14 -25.85
CA LEU A 6 23.25 -48.95 -24.55
C LEU A 6 23.61 -47.60 -23.91
N ILE A 7 24.88 -47.21 -23.98
CA ILE A 7 25.34 -45.92 -23.43
C ILE A 7 24.69 -44.75 -24.17
N VAL A 8 24.66 -44.79 -25.51
CA VAL A 8 24.03 -43.74 -26.32
C VAL A 8 22.52 -43.65 -26.03
N LEU A 9 21.83 -44.78 -25.88
CA LEU A 9 20.41 -44.80 -25.52
C LEU A 9 20.17 -44.19 -24.13
N ALA A 10 20.99 -44.55 -23.14
CA ALA A 10 20.90 -43.99 -21.79
C ALA A 10 21.15 -42.47 -21.79
N GLN A 11 22.14 -42.00 -22.55
CA GLN A 11 22.43 -40.58 -22.71
C GLN A 11 21.29 -39.83 -23.39
N PHE A 12 20.66 -40.42 -24.41
CA PHE A 12 19.50 -39.84 -25.07
C PHE A 12 18.31 -39.70 -24.11
N VAL A 13 18.01 -40.75 -23.33
CA VAL A 13 16.95 -40.70 -22.31
C VAL A 13 17.28 -39.67 -21.22
N ALA A 14 18.53 -39.61 -20.76
CA ALA A 14 18.97 -38.62 -19.79
C ALA A 14 18.81 -37.19 -20.32
N ALA A 15 19.19 -36.93 -21.58
CA ALA A 15 19.02 -35.62 -22.22
C ALA A 15 17.54 -35.23 -22.31
N LEU A 16 16.65 -36.17 -22.67
CA LEU A 16 15.21 -35.94 -22.64
C LEU A 16 14.69 -35.63 -21.23
N GLY A 17 15.23 -36.31 -20.21
CA GLY A 17 14.92 -36.02 -18.81
C GLY A 17 15.30 -34.60 -18.39
N VAL A 18 16.48 -34.14 -18.80
CA VAL A 18 16.94 -32.77 -18.54
C VAL A 18 16.04 -31.74 -19.23
N ILE A 19 15.73 -31.94 -20.51
CA ILE A 19 14.83 -31.03 -21.26
C ILE A 19 13.46 -30.96 -20.58
N SER A 20 12.89 -32.12 -20.22
CA SER A 20 11.59 -32.19 -19.55
C SER A 20 11.61 -31.48 -18.19
N SER A 21 12.71 -31.61 -17.44
CA SER A 21 12.89 -30.94 -16.15
C SER A 21 12.94 -29.42 -16.29
N VAL A 22 13.64 -28.90 -17.31
CA VAL A 22 13.69 -27.46 -17.59
C VAL A 22 12.30 -26.92 -17.96
N VAL A 23 11.54 -27.66 -18.79
CA VAL A 23 10.16 -27.28 -19.14
C VAL A 23 9.27 -27.25 -17.90
N TYR A 24 9.37 -28.27 -17.05
CA TYR A 24 8.63 -28.32 -15.78
C TYR A 24 8.97 -27.13 -14.87
N LEU A 25 10.25 -26.82 -14.67
CA LEU A 25 10.69 -25.68 -13.87
C LEU A 25 10.14 -24.36 -14.42
N ALA A 26 10.15 -24.18 -15.74
CA ALA A 26 9.60 -22.98 -16.37
C ALA A 26 8.08 -22.83 -16.10
N ILE A 27 7.33 -23.93 -16.14
CA ILE A 27 5.90 -23.94 -15.79
C ILE A 27 5.72 -23.63 -14.30
N GLN A 28 6.51 -24.25 -13.43
CA GLN A 28 6.45 -24.06 -11.99
C GLN A 28 6.72 -22.60 -11.59
N VAL A 29 7.73 -21.95 -12.18
CA VAL A 29 8.04 -20.53 -11.93
C VAL A 29 6.86 -19.64 -12.33
N ARG A 30 6.21 -19.90 -13.47
CA ARG A 30 5.03 -19.14 -13.91
C ARG A 30 3.84 -19.31 -12.96
N GLN A 31 3.61 -20.55 -12.50
CA GLN A 31 2.53 -20.84 -11.54
C GLN A 31 2.81 -20.17 -10.19
N ASN A 32 4.03 -20.26 -9.68
CA ASN A 32 4.45 -19.62 -8.43
C ASN A 32 4.25 -18.11 -8.50
N ALA A 33 4.69 -17.46 -9.59
CA ALA A 33 4.47 -16.03 -9.77
C ALA A 33 2.97 -15.66 -9.72
N LYS A 34 2.10 -16.46 -10.34
CA LYS A 34 0.64 -16.25 -10.30
C LYS A 34 0.07 -16.41 -8.89
N ILE A 35 0.49 -17.44 -8.16
CA ILE A 35 0.06 -17.69 -6.78
C ILE A 35 0.51 -16.55 -5.87
N THR A 36 1.76 -16.12 -5.98
CA THR A 36 2.32 -15.01 -5.20
C THR A 36 1.52 -13.73 -5.43
N LYS A 37 1.21 -13.36 -6.67
CA LYS A 37 0.36 -12.19 -6.95
C LYS A 37 -1.04 -12.31 -6.31
N ALA A 38 -1.66 -13.49 -6.40
CA ALA A 38 -2.95 -13.73 -5.77
C ALA A 38 -2.89 -13.62 -4.23
N GLN A 39 -1.80 -14.07 -3.62
CA GLN A 39 -1.57 -13.95 -2.17
C GLN A 39 -1.40 -12.50 -1.73
N PHE A 40 -0.62 -11.69 -2.45
CA PHE A 40 -0.49 -10.26 -2.17
C PHE A 40 -1.83 -9.52 -2.33
N GLY A 41 -2.53 -9.73 -3.45
CA GLY A 41 -3.84 -9.13 -3.68
C GLY A 41 -4.87 -9.53 -2.62
N HIS A 42 -4.87 -10.81 -2.21
CA HIS A 42 -5.71 -11.29 -1.11
C HIS A 42 -5.34 -10.63 0.22
N SER A 43 -4.05 -10.55 0.57
CA SER A 43 -3.58 -9.89 1.80
C SER A 43 -4.02 -8.42 1.88
N LEU A 44 -3.81 -7.65 0.80
CA LEU A 44 -4.26 -6.26 0.71
C LEU A 44 -5.77 -6.13 0.88
N THR A 45 -6.53 -7.06 0.31
CA THR A 45 -7.99 -7.06 0.39
C THR A 45 -8.47 -7.42 1.81
N SER A 46 -7.85 -8.42 2.44
CA SER A 46 -8.18 -8.87 3.78
C SER A 46 -7.93 -7.78 4.82
N ARG A 47 -6.80 -7.06 4.76
CA ARG A 47 -6.56 -5.90 5.65
C ARG A 47 -7.63 -4.82 5.51
N LEU A 48 -8.08 -4.58 4.28
CA LEU A 48 -9.11 -3.58 4.01
C LEU A 48 -10.47 -4.01 4.59
N TYR A 49 -10.85 -5.28 4.38
CA TYR A 49 -12.06 -5.84 4.99
C TYR A 49 -12.02 -5.78 6.51
N GLU A 50 -10.89 -6.15 7.12
CA GLU A 50 -10.71 -6.09 8.57
C GLU A 50 -10.90 -4.65 9.08
N ARG A 51 -10.24 -3.67 8.45
CA ARG A 51 -10.39 -2.25 8.80
C ARG A 51 -11.85 -1.79 8.75
N TYR A 52 -12.57 -2.12 7.69
CA TYR A 52 -13.99 -1.75 7.56
C TYR A 52 -14.89 -2.48 8.57
N PHE A 53 -14.64 -3.77 8.80
CA PHE A 53 -15.47 -4.56 9.69
C PHE A 53 -15.25 -4.21 11.16
N LEU A 54 -14.02 -3.87 11.55
CA LEU A 54 -13.71 -3.34 12.88
C LEU A 54 -14.36 -1.98 13.07
N ALA A 55 -14.23 -1.08 12.09
CA ALA A 55 -14.84 0.24 12.18
C ALA A 55 -16.37 0.17 12.30
N ALA A 56 -17.02 -0.71 11.51
CA ALA A 56 -18.47 -0.87 11.52
C ALA A 56 -19.03 -1.49 12.81
N LYS A 57 -18.23 -2.29 13.54
CA LYS A 57 -18.64 -2.90 14.81
C LYS A 57 -18.41 -2.00 16.02
N ASP A 58 -17.45 -1.08 15.93
CA ASP A 58 -17.17 -0.12 16.97
C ASP A 58 -18.09 1.09 16.83
N GLN A 59 -19.10 1.16 17.69
CA GLN A 59 -20.07 2.26 17.69
C GLN A 59 -19.42 3.62 17.99
N GLU A 60 -18.43 3.66 18.89
CA GLU A 60 -17.76 4.90 19.26
C GLU A 60 -16.93 5.43 18.09
N PHE A 61 -16.17 4.54 17.46
CA PHE A 61 -15.37 4.89 16.29
C PHE A 61 -16.26 5.26 15.08
N SER A 62 -17.35 4.53 14.84
CA SER A 62 -18.33 4.87 13.80
C SER A 62 -18.96 6.26 14.02
N ARG A 63 -19.29 6.62 15.26
CA ARG A 63 -19.79 7.97 15.59
C ARG A 63 -18.73 9.04 15.34
N PHE A 64 -17.47 8.77 15.71
CA PHE A 64 -16.35 9.66 15.44
C PHE A 64 -16.13 9.88 13.93
N LEU A 65 -16.18 8.82 13.12
CA LEU A 65 -16.06 8.90 11.66
C LEU A 65 -17.25 9.63 11.00
N ALA A 66 -18.40 9.70 11.67
CA ALA A 66 -19.59 10.38 11.16
C ALA A 66 -19.59 11.91 11.42
N LYS A 67 -18.68 12.41 12.27
CA LYS A 67 -18.54 13.85 12.53
C LYS A 67 -18.06 14.60 11.28
N ASN A 68 -18.45 15.87 11.16
CA ASN A 68 -17.89 16.74 10.13
C ASN A 68 -16.59 17.36 10.63
N TRP A 69 -15.47 16.71 10.30
CA TRP A 69 -14.14 17.14 10.72
C TRP A 69 -13.67 18.51 10.18
N SER A 70 -14.45 19.14 9.30
CA SER A 70 -14.17 20.48 8.79
C SER A 70 -14.88 21.60 9.57
N THR A 71 -15.97 21.29 10.27
CA THR A 71 -16.84 22.32 10.87
C THR A 71 -17.17 22.08 12.33
N ASP A 72 -17.11 20.85 12.79
CA ASP A 72 -17.47 20.52 14.17
C ASP A 72 -16.36 20.97 15.12
N GLU A 73 -16.73 21.44 16.31
CA GLU A 73 -15.78 21.62 17.40
C GLU A 73 -15.31 20.24 17.87
N LEU A 74 -13.99 20.02 17.78
CA LEU A 74 -13.35 18.76 18.13
C LEU A 74 -12.44 18.97 19.33
N GLU A 75 -12.45 17.99 20.23
CA GLU A 75 -11.52 17.96 21.35
C GLU A 75 -10.11 17.54 20.87
N ASP A 76 -9.07 17.90 21.60
CA ASP A 76 -7.67 17.63 21.20
C ASP A 76 -7.39 16.15 20.92
N TYR A 77 -7.98 15.25 21.70
CA TYR A 77 -7.82 13.81 21.47
C TYR A 77 -8.52 13.34 20.19
N GLU A 78 -9.57 14.03 19.72
CA GLU A 78 -10.24 13.70 18.46
C GLU A 78 -9.36 14.05 17.28
N TYR A 79 -8.63 15.16 17.33
CA TYR A 79 -7.60 15.46 16.34
C TYR A 79 -6.51 14.39 16.31
N TRP A 80 -6.10 13.86 17.47
CA TRP A 80 -5.21 12.70 17.53
C TRP A 80 -5.80 11.45 16.86
N ARG A 81 -7.10 11.17 17.06
CA ARG A 81 -7.79 10.08 16.38
C ARG A 81 -7.83 10.27 14.86
N ILE A 82 -8.04 11.51 14.39
CA ILE A 82 -7.99 11.83 12.95
C ILE A 82 -6.57 11.53 12.43
N THR A 83 -5.54 12.02 13.10
CA THR A 83 -4.14 11.76 12.74
C THR A 83 -3.82 10.26 12.66
N LEU A 84 -4.22 9.47 13.65
CA LEU A 84 -3.99 8.02 13.66
C LEU A 84 -4.76 7.30 12.54
N TRP A 85 -5.96 7.78 12.22
CA TRP A 85 -6.73 7.27 11.09
C TRP A 85 -6.07 7.59 9.74
N ILE A 86 -5.58 8.82 9.57
CA ILE A 86 -4.84 9.24 8.37
C ILE A 86 -3.55 8.41 8.24
N ASN A 87 -2.81 8.22 9.32
CA ASN A 87 -1.61 7.36 9.35
C ASN A 87 -1.91 5.94 8.86
N THR A 88 -3.01 5.35 9.33
CA THR A 88 -3.45 4.02 8.89
C THR A 88 -3.69 3.98 7.38
N CYS A 89 -4.28 5.05 6.81
CA CYS A 89 -4.54 5.13 5.38
C CYS A 89 -3.26 5.38 4.57
N LEU A 90 -2.36 6.24 5.07
CA LEU A 90 -1.08 6.54 4.43
C LEU A 90 -0.17 5.31 4.37
N VAL A 91 0.02 4.60 5.48
CA VAL A 91 0.85 3.37 5.52
C VAL A 91 0.31 2.31 4.57
N ASP A 92 -1.02 2.16 4.48
CA ASP A 92 -1.67 1.23 3.55
C ASP A 92 -1.46 1.64 2.08
N ILE A 93 -1.44 2.94 1.75
CA ILE A 93 -1.07 3.42 0.41
C ILE A 93 0.42 3.22 0.12
N PHE A 94 1.31 3.47 1.09
CA PHE A 94 2.75 3.30 0.89
C PHE A 94 3.08 1.87 0.48
N ASP A 95 2.58 0.91 1.25
CA ASP A 95 2.75 -0.52 0.97
C ASP A 95 2.11 -0.91 -0.38
N THR A 96 0.89 -0.44 -0.65
CA THR A 96 0.20 -0.80 -1.90
C THR A 96 0.85 -0.19 -3.14
N TYR A 97 1.37 1.03 -3.06
CA TYR A 97 2.11 1.65 -4.15
C TYR A 97 3.37 0.84 -4.47
N ASP A 98 4.13 0.47 -3.44
CA ASP A 98 5.36 -0.29 -3.62
C ASP A 98 5.04 -1.66 -4.25
N GLN A 99 4.01 -2.36 -3.76
CA GLN A 99 3.56 -3.63 -4.36
C GLN A 99 3.08 -3.49 -5.81
N TYR A 100 2.37 -2.40 -6.15
CA TYR A 100 1.96 -2.11 -7.53
C TYR A 100 3.17 -1.85 -8.42
N LYS A 101 4.11 -1.01 -7.96
CA LYS A 101 5.35 -0.67 -8.69
C LYS A 101 6.20 -1.91 -9.00
N TYR A 102 6.24 -2.88 -8.08
CA TYR A 102 6.91 -4.16 -8.30
C TYR A 102 6.08 -5.17 -9.11
N GLY A 103 4.89 -4.79 -9.59
CA GLY A 103 4.01 -5.64 -10.39
C GLY A 103 3.41 -6.82 -9.63
N LEU A 104 3.40 -6.76 -8.29
CA LEU A 104 2.87 -7.81 -7.41
C LEU A 104 1.34 -7.76 -7.32
N VAL A 105 0.76 -6.58 -7.51
CA VAL A 105 -0.70 -6.35 -7.48
C VAL A 105 -1.14 -5.46 -8.63
N ASP A 106 -2.43 -5.50 -8.94
CA ASP A 106 -3.04 -4.64 -9.95
C ASP A 106 -3.27 -3.21 -9.44
N ILE A 107 -3.25 -2.22 -10.35
CA ILE A 107 -3.47 -0.80 -10.06
C ILE A 107 -4.80 -0.52 -9.35
N THR A 108 -5.81 -1.38 -9.55
CA THR A 108 -7.11 -1.29 -8.86
C THR A 108 -6.97 -1.29 -7.33
N HIS A 109 -6.02 -2.04 -6.77
CA HIS A 109 -5.75 -2.05 -5.32
C HIS A 109 -5.25 -0.70 -4.80
N LEU A 110 -4.50 0.03 -5.62
CA LEU A 110 -4.00 1.37 -5.29
C LEU A 110 -5.11 2.41 -5.47
N ASN A 111 -5.83 2.36 -6.59
CA ASN A 111 -6.92 3.29 -6.91
C ASN A 111 -8.01 3.33 -5.83
N MET A 112 -8.43 2.15 -5.35
CA MET A 112 -9.48 2.08 -4.31
C MET A 112 -9.07 2.79 -3.00
N ARG A 113 -7.78 2.72 -2.63
CA ARG A 113 -7.25 3.38 -1.42
C ARG A 113 -7.08 4.87 -1.63
N MET A 114 -6.62 5.25 -2.82
CA MET A 114 -6.48 6.64 -3.21
C MET A 114 -7.83 7.37 -3.18
N ASN A 115 -8.91 6.72 -3.63
CA ASN A 115 -10.27 7.28 -3.58
C ASN A 115 -10.70 7.67 -2.16
N LEU A 116 -10.35 6.88 -1.15
CA LEU A 116 -10.66 7.20 0.25
C LEU A 116 -9.93 8.47 0.71
N LEU A 117 -8.63 8.61 0.40
CA LEU A 117 -7.88 9.81 0.74
C LEU A 117 -8.43 11.06 0.01
N LYS A 118 -8.80 10.90 -1.26
CA LYS A 118 -9.39 11.96 -2.10
C LYS A 118 -10.78 12.39 -1.65
N ALA A 119 -11.52 11.54 -0.94
CA ALA A 119 -12.88 11.82 -0.46
C ALA A 119 -12.97 12.93 0.61
N GLY A 120 -11.85 13.57 0.97
CA GLY A 120 -11.80 14.73 1.86
C GLY A 120 -10.91 14.53 3.09
N LEU A 121 -10.43 13.31 3.33
CA LEU A 121 -9.58 12.98 4.47
C LEU A 121 -8.31 13.85 4.52
N MET A 122 -7.65 14.03 3.37
CA MET A 122 -6.45 14.86 3.28
C MET A 122 -6.73 16.37 3.29
N LYS A 123 -7.99 16.79 3.21
CA LYS A 123 -8.43 18.20 3.29
C LYS A 123 -8.77 18.62 4.73
N THR A 124 -8.76 17.69 5.67
CA THR A 124 -8.98 17.99 7.09
C THR A 124 -7.83 18.80 7.68
N ARG A 125 -8.05 19.43 8.84
CA ARG A 125 -7.01 20.17 9.59
C ARG A 125 -5.73 19.34 9.78
N MET A 126 -5.86 18.03 9.99
CA MET A 126 -4.73 17.12 10.24
C MET A 126 -4.19 16.43 8.98
N GLY A 127 -4.83 16.59 7.81
CA GLY A 127 -4.43 15.98 6.54
C GLY A 127 -3.02 16.35 6.08
N ARG A 128 -2.84 17.62 5.71
CA ARG A 128 -1.54 18.13 5.24
C ARG A 128 -0.44 17.99 6.30
N PRO A 129 -0.64 18.36 7.58
CA PRO A 129 0.38 18.15 8.61
C PRO A 129 0.86 16.68 8.67
N THR A 130 -0.07 15.73 8.64
CA THR A 130 0.25 14.28 8.65
C THR A 130 1.02 13.84 7.44
N TRP A 131 0.66 14.34 6.26
CA TRP A 131 1.45 14.09 5.07
C TRP A 131 2.88 14.65 5.17
N GLU A 132 3.05 15.90 5.57
CA GLU A 132 4.36 16.55 5.73
C GLU A 132 5.28 15.80 6.69
N PHE A 133 4.73 15.24 7.77
CA PHE A 133 5.48 14.41 8.72
C PHE A 133 5.99 13.11 8.08
N TRP A 134 5.18 12.44 7.26
CA TRP A 134 5.53 11.14 6.68
C TRP A 134 6.29 11.23 5.36
N LYS A 135 6.12 12.31 4.58
CA LYS A 135 6.68 12.41 3.22
C LYS A 135 8.22 12.33 3.21
N VAL A 136 8.87 12.76 4.29
CA VAL A 136 10.34 12.69 4.46
C VAL A 136 10.91 11.27 4.36
N ASN A 137 10.09 10.25 4.60
CA ASN A 137 10.48 8.84 4.53
C ASN A 137 10.15 8.21 3.16
N ARG A 138 9.74 9.01 2.17
CA ARG A 138 9.31 8.52 0.85
C ARG A 138 10.24 9.01 -0.26
N THR A 139 10.23 8.29 -1.38
CA THR A 139 11.03 8.66 -2.55
C THR A 139 10.45 9.91 -3.23
N PRO A 140 11.27 10.74 -3.90
CA PRO A 140 10.77 11.90 -4.64
C PRO A 140 9.67 11.56 -5.65
N GLU A 141 9.83 10.44 -6.36
CA GLU A 141 8.81 9.92 -7.29
C GLU A 141 7.46 9.64 -6.62
N PHE A 142 7.47 9.01 -5.43
CA PHE A 142 6.25 8.76 -4.68
C PHE A 142 5.61 10.06 -4.19
N ILE A 143 6.43 11.00 -3.70
CA ILE A 143 5.97 12.29 -3.21
C ILE A 143 5.28 13.07 -4.34
N GLU A 144 5.92 13.19 -5.49
CA GLU A 144 5.37 13.89 -6.65
C GLU A 144 4.06 13.26 -7.12
N TRP A 145 4.02 11.92 -7.23
CA TRP A 145 2.80 11.19 -7.58
C TRP A 145 1.69 11.44 -6.56
N PHE A 146 1.97 11.26 -5.27
CA PHE A 146 0.98 11.39 -4.21
C PHE A 146 0.43 12.81 -4.12
N GLU A 147 1.29 13.82 -4.17
CA GLU A 147 0.88 15.22 -4.10
C GLU A 147 0.11 15.66 -5.35
N THR A 148 0.47 15.13 -6.52
CA THR A 148 -0.31 15.33 -7.74
C THR A 148 -1.70 14.73 -7.62
N GLU A 149 -1.82 13.50 -7.12
CA GLU A 149 -3.10 12.81 -6.94
C GLU A 149 -4.00 13.49 -5.90
N ILE A 150 -3.44 13.95 -4.78
CA ILE A 150 -4.22 14.48 -3.66
C ILE A 150 -4.44 15.99 -3.76
N TYR A 151 -3.41 16.75 -4.12
CA TYR A 151 -3.40 18.22 -4.08
C TYR A 151 -3.37 18.87 -5.47
N GLY A 152 -3.25 18.09 -6.54
CA GLY A 152 -3.20 18.60 -7.92
C GLY A 152 -1.82 19.10 -8.35
N GLY A 153 -0.79 18.87 -7.55
CA GLY A 153 0.60 19.17 -7.87
C GLY A 153 1.50 19.20 -6.62
N PRO A 154 2.82 19.41 -6.80
CA PRO A 154 3.75 19.51 -5.70
C PRO A 154 3.37 20.60 -4.70
N LEU A 155 3.40 20.26 -3.42
CA LEU A 155 3.19 21.24 -2.36
C LEU A 155 4.41 22.16 -2.29
N LYS A 156 4.16 23.47 -2.19
CA LYS A 156 5.21 24.43 -1.83
C LYS A 156 5.55 24.24 -0.37
N ASP A 157 6.84 24.27 -0.03
CA ASP A 157 7.28 24.32 1.36
C ASP A 157 6.57 25.47 2.06
N THR A 158 5.74 25.12 3.04
CA THR A 158 5.15 26.08 3.98
C THR A 158 6.02 26.10 5.21
N ASP A 159 6.24 27.29 5.76
CA ASP A 159 7.02 27.49 6.97
C ASP A 159 6.53 26.56 8.09
N PRO A 160 7.42 25.80 8.77
CA PRO A 160 7.04 24.92 9.88
C PRO A 160 6.35 25.65 11.05
N GLU A 161 6.40 26.99 11.08
CA GLU A 161 5.72 27.84 12.06
C GLU A 161 4.19 27.91 11.91
N GLU A 162 3.62 27.61 10.74
CA GLU A 162 2.15 27.60 10.51
C GLU A 162 1.52 26.19 10.61
N SER A 163 2.30 25.20 11.01
CA SER A 163 1.86 23.82 11.09
C SER A 163 0.87 23.62 12.24
N ALA A 164 -0.34 23.12 11.96
CA ALA A 164 -1.32 22.72 12.99
C ALA A 164 -0.78 21.66 13.98
N TRP A 165 0.43 21.13 13.75
CA TRP A 165 1.19 20.34 14.72
C TRP A 165 1.71 21.12 15.92
N GLN A 166 1.88 22.44 15.81
CA GLN A 166 2.41 23.26 16.91
C GLN A 166 1.50 23.25 18.14
N ASP A 167 0.20 23.07 17.91
CA ASP A 167 -0.85 22.98 18.93
C ASP A 167 -0.92 21.56 19.56
N LEU A 168 -0.27 20.56 18.96
CA LEU A 168 -0.26 19.19 19.43
C LEU A 168 1.14 18.79 19.94
N ASN A 169 1.22 17.71 20.72
CA ASN A 169 2.50 17.14 21.21
C ASN A 169 3.32 16.45 20.09
N MET A 170 3.32 16.99 18.88
CA MET A 170 3.97 16.44 17.68
C MET A 170 5.02 17.39 17.07
N LYS A 171 5.61 18.25 17.92
CA LYS A 171 6.76 19.07 17.50
C LYS A 171 7.94 18.16 17.16
N ARG A 172 8.61 18.49 16.06
CA ARG A 172 9.90 17.92 15.70
C ARG A 172 10.95 18.83 16.34
N ASP A 173 11.79 18.27 17.21
CA ASP A 173 12.99 18.96 17.73
C ASP A 173 14.00 19.26 16.60
#